data_AF-A0A6J1DCM1-F1
#
_entry.id   AF-A0A6J1DCM1-F1
#
_cell.length_a   1.000
_cell.length_b   1.000
_cell.length_c   1.000
_cell.angle_alpha   90.00
_cell.angle_beta   90.00
_cell.angle_gamma   90.00
#
_symmetry.space_group_name_H-M   'P 1'
#
loop_
_entity.id
_entity.type
_entity.pdbx_description
1 polymer ?
#
loop_
_entity_poly.entity_id
_entity_poly.type
_entity_poly.pdbx_seq_one_letter_code
_entity_poly.pdbx_strand_id
1 'polypeptide(L)'
;MIITGDDCDGIESLKYDLSRWFSMKDLRMMHYFPGIEVAYSPKGYLLSQSNYIADLFDRAHFTENKIVDTPLEPSARYSSSDGVTLSDSSLYRTIVGRLVYLIVTCLDIAHTVHVISQFVTAPTTVQWSAILRILKYLQGTQFQSLLFPSTSSLELRVYSDADWASDPTDRKSTTGLCIFLGDSLISWKNMGVYLHHPTPLYCDNQSAIQIVRNSFFH
;
A
#
# COMPACT_ATOMS: atom_id res chain seq x y z
N MET A 1 -5.82 3.75 -18.98
CA MET A 1 -6.24 5.11 -18.57
C MET A 1 -7.54 4.98 -17.79
N ILE A 2 -7.69 5.72 -16.70
CA ILE A 2 -8.94 5.79 -15.94
C ILE A 2 -9.60 7.11 -16.30
N ILE A 3 -10.89 7.07 -16.65
CA ILE A 3 -11.73 8.25 -16.84
C ILE A 3 -12.85 8.14 -15.81
N THR A 4 -13.08 9.20 -15.05
CA THR A 4 -14.10 9.27 -14.00
C THR A 4 -14.72 10.67 -13.98
N GLY A 5 -15.96 10.78 -13.53
CA GLY A 5 -16.75 12.01 -13.53
C GLY A 5 -18.23 11.73 -13.27
N ASP A 6 -18.97 12.79 -12.98
CA ASP A 6 -20.43 12.78 -12.81
C ASP A 6 -21.19 13.09 -14.12
N ASP A 7 -20.52 13.67 -15.11
CA ASP A 7 -21.04 13.91 -16.46
C ASP A 7 -20.79 12.71 -17.40
N CYS A 8 -21.79 11.83 -17.50
CA CYS A 8 -21.75 10.66 -18.38
C CYS A 8 -21.55 11.04 -19.86
N ASP A 9 -22.19 12.12 -20.33
CA ASP A 9 -22.10 12.56 -21.73
C ASP A 9 -20.70 13.12 -22.02
N GLY A 10 -20.14 13.88 -21.09
CA GLY A 10 -18.77 14.37 -21.15
C GLY A 10 -17.74 13.24 -21.17
N ILE A 11 -17.94 12.18 -20.37
CA ILE A 11 -17.08 10.99 -20.38
C ILE A 11 -17.12 10.30 -21.74
N GLU A 12 -18.30 10.09 -22.31
CA GLU A 12 -18.44 9.43 -23.62
C GLU A 12 -17.85 10.27 -24.76
N SER A 13 -18.06 11.60 -24.73
CA SER A 13 -17.43 12.53 -25.67
C SER A 13 -15.90 12.46 -25.60
N LEU A 14 -15.34 12.49 -24.39
CA LEU A 14 -13.89 12.39 -24.18
C LEU A 14 -13.32 11.05 -24.67
N LYS A 15 -14.01 9.94 -24.39
CA LYS A 15 -13.62 8.61 -24.90
C LYS A 15 -13.59 8.60 -26.43
N TYR A 16 -14.63 9.15 -27.05
CA TYR A 16 -14.72 9.24 -28.50
C TYR A 16 -13.54 10.02 -29.07
N ASP A 17 -13.27 11.22 -28.56
CA ASP A 17 -12.17 12.05 -29.05
C ASP A 17 -10.81 11.38 -28.86
N LEU A 18 -10.54 10.79 -27.69
CA LEU A 18 -9.28 10.09 -27.45
C LEU A 18 -9.09 8.87 -28.37
N SER A 19 -10.17 8.14 -28.68
CA SER A 19 -10.11 7.00 -29.60
C SER A 19 -9.76 7.37 -31.04
N ARG A 20 -9.96 8.64 -31.43
CA ARG A 20 -9.55 9.15 -32.75
C ARG A 20 -8.06 9.40 -32.86
N TRP A 21 -7.42 9.79 -31.75
CA TRP A 21 -5.99 10.11 -31.71
C TRP A 21 -5.13 8.93 -31.28
N PHE A 22 -5.68 8.02 -30.46
CA PHE A 22 -4.95 6.89 -29.89
C PHE A 22 -5.65 5.57 -30.18
N SER A 23 -4.85 4.55 -30.52
CA SER A 23 -5.36 3.17 -30.56
C SER A 23 -5.67 2.70 -29.15
N MET A 24 -6.94 2.75 -28.76
CA MET A 24 -7.40 2.37 -27.43
C MET A 24 -8.67 1.52 -27.51
N LYS A 25 -8.86 0.68 -26.50
CA LYS A 25 -10.05 -0.16 -26.33
C LYS A 25 -10.78 0.29 -25.07
N ASP A 26 -12.07 0.59 -25.19
CA ASP A 26 -12.91 0.81 -24.00
C ASP A 26 -13.18 -0.53 -23.32
N LEU A 27 -12.69 -0.68 -22.09
CA LEU A 27 -12.91 -1.85 -21.25
C LEU A 27 -14.20 -1.73 -20.41
N ARG A 28 -14.96 -0.65 -20.60
CA ARG A 28 -16.17 -0.30 -19.85
C ARG A 28 -15.86 -0.14 -18.36
N MET A 29 -16.70 -0.74 -17.51
CA MET A 29 -16.58 -0.66 -16.06
C MET A 29 -15.24 -1.24 -15.61
N MET A 30 -14.52 -0.49 -14.78
CA MET A 30 -13.17 -0.82 -14.38
C MET A 30 -13.18 -1.98 -13.39
N HIS A 31 -12.96 -3.21 -13.86
CA HIS A 31 -12.78 -4.36 -12.96
C HIS A 31 -11.32 -4.59 -12.55
N TYR A 32 -10.39 -4.02 -13.33
CA TYR A 32 -8.97 -4.21 -13.12
C TYR A 32 -8.19 -2.98 -13.61
N PHE A 33 -7.23 -2.54 -12.81
CA PHE A 33 -6.20 -1.57 -13.17
C PHE A 33 -4.88 -2.11 -12.61
N PRO A 34 -3.72 -1.94 -13.26
CA PRO A 34 -2.53 -2.78 -13.03
C PRO A 34 -2.35 -3.30 -11.59
N GLY A 35 -2.55 -4.59 -11.36
CA GLY A 35 -2.38 -5.20 -10.03
C GLY A 35 -3.43 -4.85 -8.96
N ILE A 36 -4.52 -4.14 -9.30
CA ILE A 36 -5.63 -3.76 -8.43
C ILE A 36 -6.94 -4.23 -9.08
N GLU A 37 -7.69 -5.00 -8.31
CA GLU A 37 -8.98 -5.57 -8.64
C GLU A 37 -10.06 -4.73 -8.01
N VAL A 38 -11.09 -4.41 -8.79
CA VAL A 38 -12.20 -3.57 -8.34
C VAL A 38 -13.48 -4.38 -8.39
N ALA A 39 -14.09 -4.58 -7.22
CA ALA A 39 -15.40 -5.17 -7.08
C ALA A 39 -16.42 -4.09 -6.69
N TYR A 40 -17.66 -4.30 -7.13
CA TYR A 40 -18.75 -3.34 -7.01
C TYR A 40 -19.90 -3.96 -6.23
N SER A 41 -20.47 -3.21 -5.29
CA SER A 41 -21.66 -3.61 -4.57
C SER A 41 -22.53 -2.40 -4.23
N PRO A 42 -23.81 -2.59 -3.85
CA PRO A 42 -24.62 -1.49 -3.31
C PRO A 42 -24.00 -0.81 -2.09
N LYS A 43 -23.11 -1.49 -1.37
CA LYS A 43 -22.39 -0.95 -0.20
C LYS A 43 -21.21 -0.05 -0.58
N GLY A 44 -20.75 -0.08 -1.84
CA GLY A 44 -19.57 0.67 -2.28
C GLY A 44 -18.63 -0.14 -3.18
N TYR A 45 -17.41 0.37 -3.32
CA TYR A 45 -16.33 -0.22 -4.10
C TYR A 45 -15.34 -0.95 -3.21
N LEU A 46 -14.86 -2.11 -3.65
CA LEU A 46 -13.81 -2.87 -2.98
C LEU A 46 -12.58 -2.90 -3.88
N LEU A 47 -11.44 -2.47 -3.34
CA LEU A 47 -10.15 -2.57 -4.00
C LEU A 47 -9.33 -3.69 -3.36
N SER A 48 -8.92 -4.67 -4.16
CA SER A 48 -8.07 -5.78 -3.71
C SER A 48 -6.82 -5.89 -4.58
N GLN A 49 -5.75 -6.44 -4.01
CA GLN A 49 -4.53 -6.81 -4.74
C GLN A 49 -4.23 -8.31 -4.56
N SER A 50 -5.24 -9.14 -4.32
CA SER A 50 -5.10 -10.57 -4.02
C SER A 50 -4.34 -11.32 -5.12
N ASN A 51 -4.68 -11.06 -6.39
CA ASN A 51 -3.97 -11.68 -7.52
C ASN A 51 -2.55 -11.14 -7.69
N TYR A 52 -2.31 -9.88 -7.32
CA TYR A 52 -0.97 -9.31 -7.35
C TYR A 52 -0.07 -9.92 -6.27
N ILE A 53 -0.61 -10.17 -5.08
CA ILE A 53 0.09 -10.88 -4.00
C ILE A 53 0.42 -12.32 -4.42
N ALA A 54 -0.51 -13.02 -5.08
CA ALA A 54 -0.25 -14.36 -5.61
C ALA A 54 0.92 -14.37 -6.62
N ASP A 55 0.89 -13.47 -7.60
CA ASP A 55 1.99 -13.32 -8.57
C ASP A 55 3.30 -12.86 -7.89
N LEU A 56 3.24 -12.10 -6.80
CA LEU A 56 4.41 -11.78 -5.98
C LEU A 56 5.01 -13.04 -5.34
N PHE A 57 4.21 -13.96 -4.81
CA PHE A 57 4.70 -15.23 -4.27
C PHE A 57 5.39 -16.08 -5.33
N ASP A 58 4.79 -16.21 -6.50
CA ASP A 58 5.37 -16.95 -7.61
C ASP A 58 6.73 -16.39 -8.02
N ARG A 59 6.83 -15.06 -8.14
CA ARG A 59 8.10 -14.40 -8.48
C ARG A 59 9.16 -14.48 -7.40
N ALA A 60 8.75 -14.52 -6.13
CA ALA A 60 9.67 -14.70 -5.02
C ALA A 60 10.08 -16.17 -4.82
N HIS A 61 9.51 -17.11 -5.60
CA HIS A 61 9.61 -18.55 -5.36
C HIS A 61 9.21 -18.92 -3.92
N PHE A 62 8.23 -18.20 -3.38
CA PHE A 62 7.79 -18.34 -2.00
C PHE A 62 6.84 -19.52 -1.89
N THR A 63 7.32 -20.59 -1.25
CA THR A 63 6.59 -21.88 -1.12
C THR A 63 6.27 -22.22 0.34
N GLU A 64 6.63 -21.34 1.28
CA GLU A 64 6.30 -21.55 2.68
C GLU A 64 4.80 -21.40 2.92
N ASN A 65 4.24 -22.22 3.81
CA ASN A 65 2.85 -22.14 4.26
C ASN A 65 2.76 -21.57 5.69
N LYS A 66 3.62 -20.61 6.02
CA LYS A 66 3.74 -20.05 7.36
C LYS A 66 3.24 -18.62 7.36
N ILE A 67 2.31 -18.33 8.25
CA ILE A 67 1.78 -16.98 8.46
C ILE A 67 2.44 -16.38 9.71
N VAL A 68 2.62 -15.05 9.70
CA VAL A 68 3.03 -14.27 10.88
C VAL A 68 2.08 -13.09 11.07
N ASP A 69 1.90 -12.65 12.31
CA ASP A 69 0.92 -11.60 12.65
C ASP A 69 1.44 -10.17 12.42
N THR A 70 2.76 -9.98 12.27
CA THR A 70 3.35 -8.66 12.04
C THR A 70 4.35 -8.68 10.89
N PRO A 71 4.37 -7.63 10.04
CA PRO A 71 5.30 -7.56 8.91
C PRO A 71 6.74 -7.31 9.35
N LEU A 72 6.95 -6.77 10.55
CA LEU A 72 8.24 -6.48 11.15
C LEU A 72 8.27 -6.96 12.61
N GLU A 73 9.44 -7.41 13.08
CA GLU A 73 9.66 -7.70 14.49
C GLU A 73 9.75 -6.39 15.29
N PRO A 74 9.04 -6.21 16.41
CA PRO A 74 8.98 -4.94 17.15
C PRO A 74 10.34 -4.37 17.60
N SER A 75 11.36 -5.21 17.71
CA SER A 75 12.72 -4.84 18.12
C SER A 75 13.74 -4.95 16.98
N ALA A 76 13.31 -5.21 15.75
CA ALA A 76 14.22 -5.32 14.62
C ALA A 76 14.87 -3.97 14.31
N ARG A 77 16.20 -3.95 14.38
CA ARG A 77 17.04 -2.87 13.87
C ARG A 77 17.93 -3.48 12.81
N TYR A 78 17.91 -2.89 11.62
CA TYR A 78 18.73 -3.35 10.50
C TYR A 78 19.89 -2.38 10.28
N SER A 79 21.09 -2.93 10.17
CA SER A 79 22.29 -2.24 9.75
C SER A 79 22.78 -2.81 8.41
N SER A 80 23.52 -2.00 7.65
CA SER A 80 24.18 -2.43 6.42
C SER A 80 25.27 -3.47 6.66
N SER A 81 25.78 -3.57 7.89
CA SER A 81 26.79 -4.54 8.32
C SER A 81 26.22 -5.89 8.74
N ASP A 82 24.89 -6.03 8.83
CA ASP A 82 24.27 -7.22 9.38
C ASP A 82 24.21 -8.34 8.35
N GLY A 83 24.74 -9.52 8.68
CA GLY A 83 24.67 -10.70 7.81
C GLY A 83 25.67 -10.70 6.65
N VAL A 84 25.38 -11.52 5.64
CA VAL A 84 26.25 -11.71 4.47
C VAL A 84 25.59 -11.07 3.25
N THR A 85 26.33 -10.26 2.50
CA THR A 85 25.83 -9.63 1.26
C THR A 85 25.35 -10.68 0.26
N LEU A 86 24.19 -10.44 -0.35
CA LEU A 86 23.66 -11.31 -1.38
C LEU A 86 24.52 -11.22 -2.65
N SER A 87 24.84 -12.37 -3.24
CA SER A 87 25.59 -12.45 -4.49
C SER A 87 24.83 -11.88 -5.69
N ASP A 88 23.51 -12.04 -5.70
CA ASP A 88 22.60 -11.41 -6.67
C ASP A 88 21.52 -10.59 -5.94
N SER A 89 21.46 -9.29 -6.25
CA SER A 89 20.47 -8.36 -5.70
C SER A 89 19.26 -8.16 -6.62
N SER A 90 19.24 -8.77 -7.81
CA SER A 90 18.18 -8.59 -8.82
C SER A 90 16.81 -9.00 -8.30
N LEU A 91 16.73 -10.18 -7.66
CA LEU A 91 15.49 -10.71 -7.07
C LEU A 91 15.02 -9.83 -5.90
N TYR A 92 15.95 -9.42 -5.04
CA TYR A 92 15.67 -8.50 -3.94
C TYR A 92 15.04 -7.19 -4.45
N ARG A 93 15.67 -6.54 -5.44
CA ARG A 93 15.18 -5.29 -6.04
C ARG A 93 13.81 -5.47 -6.69
N THR A 94 13.60 -6.59 -7.38
CA THR A 94 12.33 -6.93 -8.01
C THR A 94 11.22 -7.07 -6.98
N ILE A 95 11.47 -7.79 -5.89
CA ILE A 95 10.48 -7.99 -4.81
C ILE A 95 10.21 -6.67 -4.09
N VAL A 96 11.25 -5.90 -3.75
CA VAL A 96 11.07 -4.59 -3.11
C VAL A 96 10.24 -3.65 -3.99
N GLY A 97 10.51 -3.57 -5.29
CA GLY A 97 9.72 -2.73 -6.19
C GLY A 97 8.24 -3.13 -6.23
N ARG A 98 7.94 -4.43 -6.13
CA ARG A 98 6.57 -4.93 -6.03
C ARG A 98 5.91 -4.63 -4.69
N LEU A 99 6.66 -4.78 -3.61
CA LEU A 99 6.19 -4.42 -2.27
C LEU A 99 5.88 -2.92 -2.16
N VAL A 100 6.69 -2.06 -2.79
CA VAL A 100 6.41 -0.62 -2.87
C VAL A 100 5.09 -0.35 -3.57
N TYR A 101 4.78 -1.11 -4.63
CA TYR A 101 3.49 -1.00 -5.31
C TYR A 101 2.32 -1.51 -4.45
N LEU A 102 2.54 -2.56 -3.67
CA LEU A 102 1.51 -3.18 -2.82
C LEU A 102 1.06 -2.27 -1.66
N ILE A 103 1.87 -1.29 -1.26
CA ILE A 103 1.49 -0.28 -0.26
C ILE A 103 0.23 0.50 -0.68
N VAL A 104 -0.13 0.48 -1.98
CA VAL A 104 -1.37 1.09 -2.48
C VAL A 104 -2.62 0.58 -1.77
N THR A 105 -2.68 -0.71 -1.42
CA THR A 105 -3.81 -1.26 -0.64
C THR A 105 -3.43 -1.84 0.71
N CYS A 106 -2.15 -2.12 0.95
CA CYS A 106 -1.66 -2.73 2.19
C CYS A 106 -0.86 -1.70 3.01
N LEU A 107 -1.60 -0.84 3.73
CA LEU A 107 -1.09 0.23 4.62
C LEU A 107 -0.06 -0.26 5.65
N ASP A 108 -0.40 -1.40 6.21
CA ASP A 108 0.26 -2.12 7.30
C ASP A 108 1.72 -2.50 7.01
N ILE A 109 2.09 -2.76 5.76
CA ILE A 109 3.47 -3.11 5.38
C ILE A 109 4.34 -1.88 5.05
N ALA A 110 3.76 -0.67 4.96
CA ALA A 110 4.44 0.50 4.40
C ALA A 110 5.74 0.86 5.14
N HIS A 111 5.72 0.82 6.47
CA HIS A 111 6.91 1.09 7.28
C HIS A 111 8.02 0.06 7.02
N THR A 112 7.68 -1.23 7.08
CA THR A 112 8.66 -2.32 6.84
C THR A 112 9.25 -2.22 5.44
N VAL A 113 8.42 -1.97 4.44
CA VAL A 113 8.85 -1.81 3.05
C VAL A 113 9.76 -0.59 2.89
N HIS A 114 9.46 0.51 3.56
CA HIS A 114 10.34 1.69 3.58
C HIS A 114 11.74 1.33 4.11
N VAL A 115 11.81 0.64 5.24
CA VAL A 115 13.09 0.23 5.86
C VAL A 115 13.90 -0.67 4.94
N ILE A 116 13.31 -1.74 4.39
CA ILE A 116 14.05 -2.65 3.49
C ILE A 116 14.45 -1.97 2.17
N SER A 117 13.68 -0.99 1.70
CA SER A 117 13.99 -0.25 0.47
C SER A 117 15.29 0.55 0.57
N GLN A 118 15.76 0.87 1.78
CA GLN A 118 17.04 1.55 1.99
C GLN A 118 18.25 0.66 1.62
N PHE A 119 18.08 -0.67 1.58
CA PHE A 119 19.18 -1.63 1.38
C PHE A 119 19.26 -2.18 -0.06
N VAL A 120 18.50 -1.64 -1.02
CA VAL A 120 18.42 -2.15 -2.41
C VAL A 120 19.76 -2.20 -3.16
N THR A 121 20.73 -1.38 -2.76
CA THR A 121 22.04 -1.33 -3.42
C THR A 121 22.90 -2.56 -3.06
N ALA A 122 22.91 -2.95 -1.78
CA ALA A 122 23.73 -4.04 -1.26
C ALA A 122 22.99 -4.79 -0.15
N PRO A 123 21.91 -5.53 -0.48
CA PRO A 123 21.13 -6.27 0.51
C PRO A 123 21.92 -7.46 1.07
N THR A 124 21.63 -7.84 2.30
CA THR A 124 22.22 -9.01 2.96
C THR A 124 21.18 -10.11 3.23
N THR A 125 21.65 -11.26 3.72
CA THR A 125 20.81 -12.34 4.22
C THR A 125 19.83 -11.90 5.31
N VAL A 126 20.17 -10.88 6.09
CA VAL A 126 19.29 -10.34 7.14
C VAL A 126 18.12 -9.58 6.50
N GLN A 127 18.37 -8.68 5.56
CA GLN A 127 17.26 -8.00 4.86
C GLN A 127 16.46 -8.95 3.97
N TRP A 128 17.07 -10.01 3.44
CA TRP A 128 16.32 -11.07 2.78
C TRP A 128 15.34 -11.76 3.73
N SER A 129 15.76 -12.07 4.95
CA SER A 129 14.86 -12.67 5.95
C SER A 129 13.69 -11.74 6.32
N ALA A 130 13.91 -10.42 6.31
CA ALA A 130 12.86 -9.43 6.47
C ALA A 130 11.84 -9.46 5.31
N ILE A 131 12.30 -9.59 4.06
CA ILE A 131 11.40 -9.79 2.90
C ILE A 131 10.56 -11.06 3.10
N LEU A 132 11.20 -12.18 3.47
CA LEU A 132 10.48 -13.44 3.70
C LEU A 132 9.43 -13.31 4.81
N ARG A 133 9.69 -12.50 5.85
CA ARG A 133 8.69 -12.19 6.87
C ARG A 133 7.50 -11.43 6.30
N ILE A 134 7.72 -10.42 5.46
CA ILE A 134 6.63 -9.68 4.80
C ILE A 134 5.78 -10.64 3.96
N LEU A 135 6.41 -11.56 3.22
CA LEU A 135 5.67 -12.55 2.42
C LEU A 135 4.82 -13.49 3.30
N LYS A 136 5.33 -13.91 4.46
CA LYS A 136 4.56 -14.67 5.46
C LYS A 136 3.39 -13.88 6.02
N TYR A 137 3.58 -12.58 6.24
CA TYR A 137 2.51 -11.70 6.70
C TYR A 137 1.41 -11.59 5.62
N LEU A 138 1.82 -11.29 4.38
CA LEU A 138 0.93 -11.21 3.23
C LEU A 138 0.19 -12.51 2.95
N GLN A 139 0.74 -13.67 3.31
CA GLN A 139 0.03 -14.94 3.19
C GLN A 139 -1.21 -15.00 4.11
N GLY A 140 -1.15 -14.35 5.27
CA GLY A 140 -2.29 -14.22 6.19
C GLY A 140 -3.26 -13.11 5.81
N THR A 141 -2.79 -12.08 5.11
CA THR A 141 -3.57 -10.88 4.76
C THR A 141 -3.92 -10.78 3.28
N GLN A 142 -3.64 -11.81 2.47
CA GLN A 142 -3.76 -11.81 1.01
C GLN A 142 -5.11 -11.30 0.50
N PHE A 143 -6.19 -11.67 1.19
CA PHE A 143 -7.57 -11.36 0.79
C PHE A 143 -8.14 -10.10 1.42
N GLN A 144 -7.32 -9.33 2.14
CA GLN A 144 -7.75 -8.03 2.65
C GLN A 144 -7.97 -7.05 1.50
N SER A 145 -8.95 -6.17 1.68
CA SER A 145 -9.36 -5.20 0.67
C SER A 145 -9.73 -3.86 1.32
N LEU A 146 -9.58 -2.79 0.55
CA LEU A 146 -10.01 -1.45 0.93
C LEU A 146 -11.46 -1.24 0.48
N LEU A 147 -12.32 -0.86 1.43
CA LEU A 147 -13.71 -0.50 1.15
C LEU A 147 -13.85 1.02 0.98
N PHE A 148 -14.49 1.42 -0.11
CA PHE A 148 -14.95 2.78 -0.36
C PHE A 148 -16.49 2.78 -0.32
N PRO A 149 -17.10 3.03 0.85
CA PRO A 149 -18.53 2.88 1.03
C PRO A 149 -19.34 3.89 0.21
N SER A 150 -20.48 3.44 -0.32
CA SER A 150 -21.43 4.29 -1.06
C SER A 150 -22.13 5.32 -0.17
N THR A 151 -22.18 5.06 1.14
CA THR A 151 -22.75 5.94 2.16
C THR A 151 -21.75 6.11 3.28
N SER A 152 -21.23 7.33 3.44
CA SER A 152 -20.42 7.75 4.59
C SER A 152 -20.57 9.25 4.80
N SER A 153 -20.11 9.79 5.93
CA SER A 153 -20.06 11.24 6.12
C SER A 153 -19.08 11.87 5.11
N LEU A 154 -19.26 13.15 4.76
CA LEU A 154 -18.27 13.90 3.97
C LEU A 154 -17.27 14.64 4.88
N GLU A 155 -16.99 14.06 6.05
CA GLU A 155 -16.09 14.64 7.04
C GLU A 155 -14.65 14.25 6.72
N LEU A 156 -13.78 15.25 6.58
CA LEU A 156 -12.35 15.03 6.39
C LEU A 156 -11.68 14.77 7.75
N ARG A 157 -11.13 13.56 7.93
CA ARG A 157 -10.42 13.13 9.15
C ARG A 157 -8.97 12.85 8.82
N VAL A 158 -8.05 13.38 9.61
CA VAL A 158 -6.61 13.18 9.41
C VAL A 158 -6.01 12.57 10.66
N TYR A 159 -5.34 11.44 10.49
CA TYR A 159 -4.59 10.77 11.55
C TYR A 159 -3.10 10.91 11.25
N SER A 160 -2.32 11.29 12.25
CA SER A 160 -0.87 11.36 12.16
C SER A 160 -0.24 10.50 13.24
N ASP A 161 0.80 9.79 12.86
CA ASP A 161 1.71 9.11 13.78
C ASP A 161 3.12 9.63 13.59
N ALA A 162 3.91 9.68 14.66
CA ALA A 162 5.27 10.17 14.59
C ALA A 162 6.17 9.36 15.51
N ASP A 163 7.13 8.66 14.92
CA ASP A 163 8.18 7.99 15.67
C ASP A 163 9.39 8.91 15.83
N TRP A 164 9.87 9.04 17.07
CA TRP A 164 11.03 9.87 17.38
C TRP A 164 12.34 9.06 17.30
N ALA A 165 13.28 9.52 16.47
CA ALA A 165 14.62 8.97 16.32
C ALA A 165 14.67 7.45 16.08
N SER A 166 13.68 6.91 15.38
CA SER A 166 13.53 5.46 15.12
C SER A 166 14.53 4.92 14.11
N ASP A 167 15.11 5.77 13.25
CA ASP A 167 16.25 5.39 12.40
C ASP A 167 17.56 5.37 13.25
N PRO A 168 18.20 4.20 13.44
CA PRO A 168 19.42 4.09 14.23
C PRO A 168 20.64 4.77 13.56
N THR A 169 20.57 5.08 12.27
CA THR A 169 21.66 5.61 11.46
C THR A 169 21.63 7.13 11.42
N ASP A 170 20.47 7.74 11.15
CA ASP A 170 20.36 9.19 10.98
C ASP A 170 19.51 9.91 12.04
N ARG A 171 18.85 9.15 12.94
CA ARG A 171 17.97 9.63 14.00
C ARG A 171 16.85 10.57 13.53
N LYS A 172 16.46 10.49 12.26
CA LYS A 172 15.32 11.29 11.78
C LYS A 172 14.01 10.75 12.34
N SER A 173 13.10 11.67 12.60
CA SER A 173 11.71 11.34 12.92
C SER A 173 10.98 10.93 11.65
N THR A 174 10.20 9.86 11.75
CA THR A 174 9.32 9.40 10.68
C THR A 174 7.90 9.78 11.04
N THR A 175 7.24 10.56 10.19
CA THR A 175 5.82 10.93 10.37
C THR A 175 4.97 10.23 9.32
N GLY A 176 4.04 9.40 9.78
CA GLY A 176 3.00 8.77 8.97
C GLY A 176 1.71 9.59 9.05
N LEU A 177 1.01 9.72 7.92
CA LEU A 177 -0.27 10.42 7.80
C LEU A 177 -1.28 9.52 7.09
N CYS A 178 -2.52 9.48 7.56
CA CYS A 178 -3.66 8.89 6.87
C CYS A 178 -4.83 9.87 6.85
N ILE A 179 -5.39 10.08 5.66
CA ILE A 179 -6.46 11.04 5.40
C ILE A 179 -7.68 10.25 4.94
N PHE A 180 -8.77 10.41 5.67
CA PHE A 180 -10.06 9.80 5.38
C PHE A 180 -11.09 10.87 5.00
N LEU A 181 -11.94 10.56 4.02
CA LEU A 181 -13.18 11.29 3.77
C LEU A 181 -14.34 10.37 4.13
N GLY A 182 -15.04 10.70 5.21
CA GLY A 182 -15.92 9.74 5.86
C GLY A 182 -15.12 8.51 6.23
N ASP A 183 -15.62 7.34 5.85
CA ASP A 183 -14.98 6.05 6.13
C ASP A 183 -14.03 5.60 5.00
N SER A 184 -13.87 6.42 3.95
CA SER A 184 -12.97 6.11 2.83
C SER A 184 -11.56 6.62 3.09
N LEU A 185 -10.55 5.76 3.01
CA LEU A 185 -9.14 6.18 3.01
C LEU A 185 -8.78 6.76 1.65
N ILE A 186 -8.62 8.08 1.57
CA ILE A 186 -8.39 8.79 0.29
C ILE A 186 -6.92 9.14 0.04
N SER A 187 -6.10 9.19 1.09
CA SER A 187 -4.67 9.44 0.96
C SER A 187 -3.93 8.98 2.20
N TRP A 188 -2.67 8.59 2.04
CA TRP A 188 -1.74 8.36 3.14
C TRP A 188 -0.33 8.70 2.65
N LYS A 189 0.53 9.07 3.58
CA LYS A 189 1.91 9.45 3.25
C LYS A 189 2.83 9.22 4.43
N ASN A 190 4.02 8.69 4.15
CA ASN A 190 5.17 8.83 5.03
C ASN A 190 5.93 10.09 4.57
N MET A 191 6.01 11.12 5.41
CA MET A 191 6.52 12.50 5.20
C MET A 191 5.53 13.60 4.75
N GLY A 192 5.34 14.57 5.65
CA GLY A 192 5.13 16.00 5.38
C GLY A 192 4.05 16.40 4.37
N VAL A 193 2.91 16.88 4.87
CA VAL A 193 1.85 17.54 4.08
C VAL A 193 1.50 18.87 4.75
N TYR A 194 1.31 19.91 3.93
CA TYR A 194 0.73 21.19 4.36
C TYR A 194 -0.78 21.16 4.05
N LEU A 195 -1.62 21.34 5.08
CA LEU A 195 -3.07 21.49 4.92
C LEU A 195 -3.43 22.98 5.00
N HIS A 196 -4.24 23.47 4.05
CA HIS A 196 -4.63 24.88 3.94
C HIS A 196 -5.85 25.27 4.80
N HIS A 197 -6.54 24.31 5.42
CA HIS A 197 -7.75 24.52 6.21
C HIS A 197 -7.67 23.83 7.58
N PRO A 198 -8.39 24.33 8.61
CA PRO A 198 -8.44 23.68 9.91
C PRO A 198 -9.17 22.34 9.80
N THR A 199 -8.41 21.27 9.62
CA THR A 199 -8.88 19.89 9.62
C THR A 199 -8.55 19.27 10.97
N PRO A 200 -9.48 18.55 11.63
CA PRO A 200 -9.18 17.85 12.87
C PRO A 200 -8.05 16.83 12.63
N LEU A 201 -6.92 17.09 13.29
CA LEU A 201 -5.72 16.27 13.25
C LEU A 201 -5.65 15.43 14.53
N TYR A 202 -5.85 14.13 14.40
CA TYR A 202 -5.73 13.18 15.52
C TYR A 202 -4.28 12.69 15.59
N CYS A 203 -3.61 12.99 16.70
CA CYS A 203 -2.22 12.62 16.96
C CYS A 203 -2.18 11.59 18.10
N ASP A 204 -2.36 10.31 17.78
CA ASP A 204 -2.14 9.15 18.66
C ASP A 204 -2.06 7.87 17.80
N ASN A 205 -1.69 6.72 18.40
CA ASN A 205 -1.62 5.41 17.73
C ASN A 205 -2.96 4.93 17.12
N GLN A 206 -4.02 5.76 17.07
CA GLN A 206 -5.29 5.42 16.42
C GLN A 206 -5.18 5.38 14.89
N SER A 207 -4.18 6.02 14.28
CA SER A 207 -3.88 5.89 12.86
C SER A 207 -3.77 4.43 12.43
N ALA A 208 -2.93 3.65 13.11
CA ALA A 208 -2.77 2.22 12.87
C ALA A 208 -4.08 1.43 13.10
N ILE A 209 -4.83 1.75 14.15
CA ILE A 209 -6.12 1.11 14.46
C ILE A 209 -7.16 1.38 13.37
N GLN A 210 -7.20 2.59 12.81
CA GLN A 210 -8.17 2.97 11.80
C GLN A 210 -7.82 2.42 10.40
N ILE A 211 -6.54 2.32 10.07
CA ILE A 211 -6.08 1.59 8.87
C ILE A 211 -6.52 0.13 8.95
N VAL A 212 -6.31 -0.52 10.10
CA VAL A 212 -6.74 -1.91 10.33
C VAL A 212 -8.26 -2.04 10.32
N ARG A 213 -9.01 -1.08 10.87
CA ARG A 213 -10.48 -1.10 10.86
C ARG A 213 -11.09 -0.92 9.48
N ASN A 214 -10.41 -0.23 8.56
CA ASN A 214 -10.89 -0.10 7.18
C ASN A 214 -10.59 -1.32 6.31
N SER A 215 -9.83 -2.29 6.85
CA SER A 215 -9.59 -3.57 6.18
C SER A 215 -10.83 -4.44 6.36
N PHE A 216 -11.65 -4.55 5.32
CA PHE A 216 -12.76 -5.49 5.31
C PHE A 216 -12.24 -6.88 4.96
N PHE A 217 -12.43 -7.83 5.88
CA PHE A 217 -12.27 -9.24 5.61
C PHE A 217 -13.47 -9.73 4.79
N HIS A 218 -13.18 -10.40 3.68
CA HIS A 218 -14.13 -11.30 3.03
C HIS A 218 -13.90 -12.73 3.53
#